data_AF-A0A6A6LAC1-F1
#
_entry.id   AF-A0A6A6LAC1-F1
#
_cell.length_a   1.000
_cell.length_b   1.000
_cell.length_c   1.000
_cell.angle_alpha   90.00
_cell.angle_beta   90.00
_cell.angle_gamma   90.00
#
_symmetry.space_group_name_H-M   'P 1'
#
loop_
_entity.id
_entity.type
_entity.pdbx_description
1 polymer ?
#
loop_
_entity_poly.entity_id
_entity_poly.type
_entity_poly.pdbx_seq_one_letter_code
_entity_poly.pdbx_strand_id
1 'polypeptide(L)'
;MKSLPSIVTSEVGPEEEGAAHYCLTSTVMLSLTTNGESSGTFSLSGSIRRQMNMDLAIADGHLCNMGRMIEEMEGKLRNSLDQRRVILFVLCHDII
;
A
#
# COMPACT_ATOMS: atom_id res chain seq x y z
N MET A 1 13.08 -3.63 10.36
CA MET A 1 11.98 -3.68 9.37
C MET A 1 12.49 -3.09 8.06
N LYS A 2 12.49 -3.85 6.98
CA LYS A 2 12.71 -3.29 5.64
C LYS A 2 11.36 -3.22 4.93
N SER A 3 10.89 -2.02 4.62
CA SER A 3 9.77 -1.83 3.69
C SER A 3 10.30 -1.97 2.27
N LEU A 4 9.76 -2.93 1.52
CA LEU A 4 10.07 -3.12 0.11
C LEU A 4 9.24 -2.12 -0.75
N PRO A 5 9.63 -1.87 -2.02
CA PRO A 5 8.93 -0.93 -2.89
C PRO A 5 7.45 -1.29 -3.04
N SER A 6 6.60 -0.26 -2.95
CA SER A 6 5.16 -0.33 -3.24
C SER A 6 4.97 -0.48 -4.75
N ILE A 7 4.41 -1.59 -5.21
CA ILE A 7 4.05 -1.76 -6.63
C ILE A 7 2.70 -1.10 -6.83
N VAL A 8 2.65 -0.08 -7.68
CA VAL A 8 1.42 0.65 -8.01
C VAL A 8 1.16 0.48 -9.50
N THR A 9 0.05 -0.16 -9.84
CA THR A 9 -0.42 -0.32 -11.22
C THR A 9 -1.68 0.52 -11.40
N SER A 10 -1.65 1.45 -12.36
CA SER A 10 -2.82 2.24 -12.76
C SER A 10 -3.28 1.80 -14.16
N GLU A 11 -4.52 1.38 -14.28
CA GLU A 11 -5.18 1.10 -15.56
C GLU A 11 -6.15 2.24 -15.86
N VAL A 12 -6.18 2.70 -17.12
CA VAL A 12 -7.08 3.76 -17.60
C VAL A 12 -8.02 3.12 -18.62
N GLY A 13 -9.31 3.14 -18.32
CA GLY A 13 -10.38 2.70 -19.21
C GLY A 13 -10.67 3.70 -20.33
N PRO A 14 -11.47 3.32 -21.34
CA PRO A 14 -11.86 4.21 -22.43
C PRO A 14 -12.57 5.45 -21.89
N GLU A 15 -12.35 6.58 -22.56
CA GLU A 15 -12.93 7.87 -22.18
C GLU A 15 -14.40 7.91 -22.61
N GLU A 16 -15.31 8.09 -21.66
CA GLU A 16 -16.74 8.27 -21.91
C GLU A 16 -17.16 9.65 -21.39
N GLU A 17 -17.76 10.47 -22.26
CA GLU A 17 -18.27 11.82 -21.92
C GLU A 17 -17.26 12.75 -21.21
N GLY A 18 -15.96 12.63 -21.48
CA GLY A 18 -14.91 13.48 -20.88
C GLY A 18 -14.47 13.06 -19.47
N ALA A 19 -14.93 11.90 -19.00
CA ALA A 19 -14.41 11.21 -17.83
C ALA A 19 -13.62 9.96 -18.25
N ALA A 20 -12.58 9.64 -17.49
CA ALA A 20 -11.82 8.40 -17.63
C ALA A 20 -11.97 7.53 -16.39
N HIS A 21 -12.10 6.22 -16.59
CA HIS A 21 -12.14 5.25 -15.50
C HIS A 21 -10.72 4.89 -15.08
N TYR A 22 -10.35 5.20 -13.84
CA TYR A 22 -9.04 4.86 -13.30
C TYR A 22 -9.16 3.70 -12.32
N CYS A 23 -8.37 2.66 -12.53
CA CYS A 23 -8.22 1.53 -11.61
C CYS A 23 -6.80 1.55 -11.05
N LEU A 24 -6.66 1.85 -9.76
CA LEU A 24 -5.38 1.86 -9.06
C LEU A 24 -5.27 0.63 -8.15
N THR A 25 -4.30 -0.22 -8.44
CA THR A 25 -3.93 -1.36 -7.58
C THR A 25 -2.58 -1.09 -6.94
N SER A 26 -2.52 -1.04 -5.61
CA SER A 26 -1.29 -0.85 -4.86
C SER A 26 -0.99 -2.04 -3.96
N THR A 27 0.24 -2.53 -4.03
CA THR A 27 0.73 -3.65 -3.23
C THR A 27 1.96 -3.24 -2.44
N VAL A 28 1.89 -3.35 -1.11
CA VAL A 28 3.02 -3.12 -0.21
C VAL A 28 3.49 -4.46 0.33
N MET A 29 4.80 -4.71 0.24
CA MET A 29 5.44 -5.86 0.86
C MET A 29 6.14 -5.44 2.16
N LEU A 30 5.78 -6.09 3.25
CA LEU A 30 6.47 -5.97 4.53
C LEU A 30 7.38 -7.17 4.74
N SER A 31 8.62 -6.89 5.12
CA SER A 31 9.54 -7.90 5.65
C SER A 31 10.17 -7.41 6.94
N LEU A 32 9.98 -8.21 7.99
CA LEU A 32 10.64 -8.10 9.27
C LEU A 32 11.61 -9.26 9.38
N THR A 33 12.87 -8.96 9.59
CA THR A 33 13.87 -9.95 9.96
C THR A 33 14.55 -9.46 11.22
N THR A 34 14.59 -10.31 12.23
CA THR A 34 15.27 -10.07 13.50
C THR A 34 16.28 -11.20 13.67
N ASN A 35 17.54 -10.83 13.90
CA ASN A 35 18.60 -11.79 14.18
C ASN A 35 19.01 -11.54 15.64
N GLY A 36 18.52 -12.38 16.56
CA GLY A 36 18.90 -12.34 17.96
C GLY A 36 19.87 -13.47 18.28
N GLU A 37 21.01 -13.14 18.89
CA GLU A 37 22.06 -14.12 19.26
C GLU A 37 21.54 -15.23 20.20
N SER A 38 20.49 -14.95 20.99
CA SER A 38 19.88 -15.89 21.94
C SER A 38 18.56 -16.53 21.47
N SER A 39 17.87 -15.94 20.49
CA SER A 39 16.49 -16.32 20.12
C SER A 39 16.35 -16.90 18.71
N GLY A 40 17.46 -16.99 17.95
CA GLY A 40 17.47 -17.43 16.56
C GLY A 40 17.03 -16.36 15.56
N THR A 41 17.01 -16.73 14.28
CA THR A 41 16.57 -15.87 13.18
C THR A 41 15.05 -15.92 13.06
N PHE A 42 14.37 -14.81 13.34
CA PHE A 42 12.94 -14.65 13.12
C PHE A 42 12.71 -13.81 11.86
N SER A 43 12.05 -14.39 10.85
CA SER A 43 11.65 -13.68 9.64
C SER A 43 10.14 -13.74 9.45
N LEU A 44 9.48 -12.59 9.48
CA LEU A 44 8.07 -12.44 9.17
C LEU A 44 7.92 -11.59 7.90
N SER A 45 7.27 -12.14 6.88
CA SER A 45 6.98 -11.42 5.65
C SER A 45 5.48 -11.50 5.33
N GLY A 46 4.94 -10.44 4.75
CA GLY A 46 3.54 -10.40 4.31
C GLY A 46 3.29 -9.24 3.36
N SER A 47 2.19 -9.28 2.62
CA SER A 47 1.80 -8.21 1.71
C SER A 47 0.45 -7.61 2.08
N ILE A 48 0.21 -6.38 1.62
CA ILE A 48 -1.09 -5.72 1.61
C ILE A 48 -1.33 -5.34 0.17
N ARG A 49 -2.41 -5.83 -0.43
CA ARG A 49 -2.89 -5.35 -1.72
C ARG A 49 -4.19 -4.58 -1.51
N ARG A 50 -4.31 -3.42 -2.14
CA ARG A 50 -5.51 -2.60 -2.13
C ARG A 50 -5.80 -2.10 -3.53
N GLN A 51 -7.09 -2.11 -3.89
CA GLN A 51 -7.58 -1.65 -5.18
C GLN A 51 -8.54 -0.50 -4.96
N MET A 52 -8.50 0.49 -5.85
CA MET A 52 -9.40 1.63 -5.89
C MET A 52 -9.81 1.88 -7.33
N ASN A 53 -11.09 2.11 -7.54
CA ASN A 53 -11.66 2.47 -8.82
C ASN A 53 -12.29 3.86 -8.68
N MET A 54 -12.03 4.75 -9.63
CA MET A 54 -12.57 6.11 -9.61
C MET A 54 -12.76 6.63 -11.03
N ASP A 55 -13.92 7.24 -11.25
CA ASP A 55 -14.22 7.97 -12.48
C ASP A 55 -13.85 9.44 -12.27
N LEU A 56 -12.88 9.93 -13.03
CA LEU A 56 -12.37 11.29 -12.91
C LEU A 56 -12.45 12.01 -14.25
N ALA A 57 -12.90 13.27 -14.21
CA ALA A 57 -12.90 14.13 -15.38
C ALA A 57 -11.48 14.35 -15.90
N ILE A 58 -11.30 14.26 -17.22
CA ILE A 58 -9.99 14.45 -17.87
C ILE A 58 -9.59 15.93 -17.90
N ALA A 59 -10.52 16.85 -17.62
CA ALA A 59 -10.31 18.29 -17.61
C ALA A 59 -9.14 18.74 -16.72
N ASP A 60 -8.86 18.03 -15.60
CA ASP A 60 -7.76 18.33 -14.68
C ASP A 60 -6.41 17.67 -15.08
N GLY A 61 -6.40 16.86 -16.15
CA GLY A 61 -5.24 16.14 -16.67
C GLY A 61 -4.96 14.81 -15.97
N HIS A 62 -4.64 13.77 -16.76
CA HIS A 62 -4.43 12.40 -16.26
C HIS A 62 -3.37 12.32 -15.15
N LEU A 63 -2.28 13.09 -15.25
CA LEU A 63 -1.21 13.06 -14.25
C LEU A 63 -1.68 13.59 -12.88
N CYS A 64 -2.51 14.64 -12.87
CA CYS A 64 -3.06 15.20 -11.64
C CYS A 64 -4.02 14.21 -10.98
N ASN A 65 -4.90 13.62 -11.78
CA ASN A 65 -5.84 12.57 -11.36
C ASN A 65 -5.11 11.35 -10.78
N MET A 66 -4.09 10.84 -11.48
CA MET A 66 -3.27 9.73 -10.99
C MET A 66 -2.52 10.09 -9.69
N GLY A 67 -1.90 11.27 -9.62
CA GLY A 67 -1.19 11.73 -8.42
C GLY A 67 -2.09 11.77 -7.18
N ARG A 68 -3.31 12.29 -7.33
CA ARG A 68 -4.31 12.34 -6.25
C ARG A 68 -4.75 10.95 -5.79
N MET A 69 -4.98 10.04 -6.73
CA MET A 69 -5.34 8.65 -6.40
C MET A 69 -4.20 7.91 -5.68
N ILE A 70 -2.95 8.13 -6.11
CA ILE A 70 -1.76 7.55 -5.48
C ILE A 70 -1.60 8.10 -4.07
N GLU A 71 -1.70 9.42 -3.86
CA GLU A 71 -1.59 10.05 -2.54
C GLU A 71 -2.65 9.52 -1.56
N GLU A 72 -3.89 9.41 -2.01
CA GLU A 72 -4.97 8.85 -1.19
C GLU A 72 -4.72 7.37 -0.84
N MET A 73 -4.25 6.59 -1.80
CA MET A 73 -3.92 5.18 -1.60
C MET A 73 -2.75 5.00 -0.64
N GLU A 74 -1.69 5.81 -0.78
CA GLU A 74 -0.55 5.81 0.14
C GLU A 74 -0.97 6.18 1.56
N GLY A 75 -1.84 7.18 1.73
CA GLY A 75 -2.40 7.53 3.04
C GLY A 75 -3.14 6.36 3.69
N LYS A 76 -4.00 5.66 2.93
CA LYS A 76 -4.74 4.48 3.41
C LYS A 76 -3.82 3.31 3.76
N LEU A 77 -2.79 3.07 2.94
CA LEU A 77 -1.80 2.03 3.18
C LEU A 77 -0.95 2.36 4.41
N ARG A 78 -0.51 3.61 4.56
CA ARG A 78 0.27 4.05 5.72
C ARG A 78 -0.50 3.90 7.03
N ASN A 79 -1.79 4.25 7.05
CA ASN A 79 -2.64 4.01 8.21
C ASN A 79 -2.78 2.49 8.50
N SER A 80 -3.01 1.69 7.46
CA SER A 80 -3.10 0.22 7.61
C SER A 80 -1.78 -0.41 8.11
N LEU A 81 -0.64 0.13 7.69
CA LEU A 81 0.69 -0.29 8.12
C LEU A 81 1.02 0.17 9.54
N ASP A 82 0.61 1.38 9.92
CA ASP A 82 0.77 1.93 11.26
C ASP A 82 -0.01 1.10 12.29
N GLN A 83 -1.27 0.78 11.98
CA GLN A 83 -2.07 -0.12 12.79
C GLN A 83 -1.42 -1.51 12.92
N ARG A 84 -0.83 -2.04 11.84
CA ARG A 84 -0.10 -3.32 11.90
C ARG A 84 1.23 -3.25 12.65
N ARG A 85 1.89 -2.09 12.70
CA ARG A 85 3.07 -1.88 13.57
C ARG A 85 2.70 -2.02 15.03
N VAL A 86 1.56 -1.46 15.45
CA VAL A 86 1.04 -1.60 16.82
C VAL A 86 0.74 -3.06 17.13
N ILE A 87 0.03 -3.76 16.24
CA ILE A 87 -0.31 -5.19 16.42
C ILE A 87 0.95 -6.06 16.50
N LEU A 88 1.97 -5.80 15.70
CA LEU A 88 3.22 -6.54 15.75
C LEU A 88 3.99 -6.28 17.06
N PHE A 89 3.96 -5.06 17.58
CA PHE A 89 4.58 -4.72 18.86
C PHE A 89 3.86 -5.43 20.03
N VAL A 90 2.52 -5.49 19.98
CA VAL A 90 1.69 -6.21 20.96
C VAL A 90 1.93 -7.72 20.86
N LEU A 91 1.89 -8.32 19.66
CA LEU A 91 2.20 -9.74 19.47
C LEU A 91 3.62 -10.12 19.89
N CYS A 92 4.62 -9.27 19.67
CA CYS A 92 5.98 -9.51 20.17
C CYS A 92 6.08 -9.37 21.69
N HIS A 93 5.28 -8.50 22.32
CA HIS A 93 5.22 -8.36 23.78
C HIS A 93 4.44 -9.50 24.44
N ASP A 94 3.44 -10.08 23.77
CA ASP A 94 2.70 -11.25 24.26
C ASP A 94 3.42 -12.59 24.01
N ILE A 95 4.48 -12.61 23.19
CA ILE A 95 5.27 -13.81 22.84
C ILE A 95 6.60 -13.91 23.63
N ILE A 96 7.00 -12.86 24.37
CA ILE A 96 8.18 -12.85 25.27
C ILE A 96 7.71 -12.93 26.71
#